data_AF-F4NVK9-F1
#
_entry.id   AF-F4NVK9-F1
#
_cell.length_a   1.000
_cell.length_b   1.000
_cell.length_c   1.000
_cell.angle_alpha   90.00
_cell.angle_beta   90.00
_cell.angle_gamma   90.00
#
_symmetry.space_group_name_H-M   'P 1'
#
loop_
_entity.id
_entity.type
_entity.pdbx_description
1 polymer ?
#
loop_
_entity_poly.entity_id
_entity_poly.type
_entity_poly.pdbx_seq_one_letter_code
_entity_poly.pdbx_strand_id
1 'polypeptide(L)'
;MSKRASPTGNPFSVLRSCRVFGYTMHGPFKWDTINTSKPVHPIFVKVFSPASSSRLQIENVSLEYLNLQTTHLTDSGHASTADKELNMHVEIMRLVKTIPNKQRQSISCIVAMQRSKTNIEKIERYLPIFQNLFDDGVPKKSNNVFSIPDESTLKSVDALIIPDTWALTASSLLVNSFTHNSNICAVGPKNSGKSTFTRYLINRFLERHPEVAYMDCDPGQPGCTPNGMVSLHVINSPLLGPAFTTQRDSYRSFFIGSTAPKDDPDFFSACVLELVNVWQTELIKMPLIVNTNGWIKGTGYDLLAHFLRYLLPTDIVHLSLASQADSTTEIDFKSIFPVQHSFDIWKIKPAPSDALSKIKLNASDQRVLTTISYFMRHATLFKNQNTQIEVKYKWDLDTPLTSRIPYSVPWNHVRIKFFSEDISFSQALYALNGTVVGLLVDQTKYQTTLTEQCTSNETYLQIVPTQSLLHPHNHHCIGLGIIRSIDPRQKQFYIVSPLPLHHLNKVNLIVRSAGLDLPVCLITDGYQNSRKHLPYTTYIPAEGVGAVAIRNRHLQRRGLVNAQQRSGS
;
A
#
# COMPACT_ATOMS: atom_id res chain seq x y z
N MET A 1 25.98 6.81 -64.74
CA MET A 1 25.56 5.53 -64.12
C MET A 1 25.25 5.78 -62.64
N SER A 2 24.01 5.51 -62.27
CA SER A 2 23.36 5.80 -60.98
C SER A 2 23.74 4.76 -59.91
N LYS A 3 24.13 5.20 -58.71
CA LYS A 3 23.35 5.22 -57.44
C LYS A 3 23.33 3.92 -56.60
N ARG A 4 23.58 4.20 -55.30
CA ARG A 4 23.06 3.56 -54.07
C ARG A 4 23.83 2.35 -53.52
N ALA A 5 24.87 2.67 -52.75
CA ALA A 5 25.09 1.99 -51.48
C ALA A 5 23.95 2.36 -50.52
N SER A 6 23.37 1.34 -49.89
CA SER A 6 22.25 1.38 -48.96
C SER A 6 22.58 2.18 -47.69
N PRO A 7 21.64 2.93 -47.11
CA PRO A 7 21.81 3.48 -45.78
C PRO A 7 21.76 2.35 -44.76
N THR A 8 22.75 2.32 -43.89
CA THR A 8 22.76 1.64 -42.59
C THR A 8 21.48 2.00 -41.83
N GLY A 9 20.50 1.10 -41.89
CA GLY A 9 19.24 1.24 -41.17
C GLY A 9 19.46 0.98 -39.69
N ASN A 10 19.39 2.04 -38.90
CA ASN A 10 19.30 1.98 -37.44
C ASN A 10 18.19 1.00 -37.02
N PRO A 11 18.42 0.06 -36.10
CA PRO A 11 17.39 -0.87 -35.69
C PRO A 11 16.31 -0.13 -34.87
N PHE A 12 15.09 -0.12 -35.38
CA PHE A 12 13.87 -0.22 -34.56
C PHE A 12 13.64 0.84 -33.47
N SER A 13 13.54 2.13 -33.81
CA SER A 13 13.19 3.16 -32.82
C SER A 13 11.67 3.22 -32.53
N VAL A 14 11.28 2.80 -31.33
CA VAL A 14 9.95 3.06 -30.75
C VAL A 14 9.74 4.58 -30.61
N LEU A 15 8.55 5.09 -30.93
CA LEU A 15 8.03 6.41 -30.53
C LEU A 15 8.18 6.48 -28.99
N ARG A 16 9.20 7.20 -28.52
CA ARG A 16 10.08 6.77 -27.40
C ARG A 16 9.38 6.49 -26.06
N SER A 17 10.06 5.71 -25.23
CA SER A 17 9.62 5.38 -23.87
C SER A 17 9.69 6.57 -22.90
N CYS A 18 8.73 6.64 -21.99
CA CYS A 18 8.81 7.53 -20.82
C CYS A 18 8.94 6.69 -19.54
N ARG A 19 9.39 7.33 -18.47
CA ARG A 19 9.46 6.73 -17.13
C ARG A 19 8.64 7.54 -16.15
N VAL A 20 7.89 6.84 -15.31
CA VAL A 20 7.13 7.44 -14.21
C VAL A 20 7.46 6.67 -12.95
N PHE A 21 8.12 7.34 -12.00
CA PHE A 21 8.49 6.77 -10.69
C PHE A 21 9.16 5.38 -10.80
N GLY A 22 10.17 5.29 -11.67
CA GLY A 22 10.94 4.05 -11.91
C GLY A 22 10.37 3.17 -13.02
N TYR A 23 9.06 3.16 -13.25
CA TYR A 23 8.44 2.28 -14.26
C TYR A 23 8.60 2.87 -15.66
N THR A 24 9.27 2.15 -16.57
CA THR A 24 9.38 2.55 -17.98
C THR A 24 8.18 2.05 -18.78
N MET A 25 7.45 2.99 -19.36
CA MET A 25 6.36 2.74 -20.29
C MET A 25 6.92 2.77 -21.71
N HIS A 26 6.88 1.63 -22.40
CA HIS A 26 7.30 1.53 -23.78
C HIS A 26 6.17 1.96 -24.72
N GLY A 27 6.46 2.88 -25.64
CA GLY A 27 5.52 3.28 -26.68
C GLY A 27 5.18 2.09 -27.59
N PRO A 28 3.94 1.99 -28.08
CA PRO A 28 3.56 0.81 -28.85
C PRO A 28 3.78 1.00 -30.37
N PHE A 29 4.46 2.07 -30.79
CA PHE A 29 4.65 2.48 -32.19
C PHE A 29 6.10 2.77 -32.52
N LYS A 30 6.47 2.80 -33.81
CA LYS A 30 7.72 3.38 -34.33
C LYS A 30 7.35 4.47 -35.33
N TRP A 31 8.13 5.55 -35.47
CA TRP A 31 7.82 6.61 -36.45
C TRP A 31 7.64 6.07 -37.87
N ASP A 32 8.43 5.05 -38.22
CA ASP A 32 8.42 4.41 -39.53
C ASP A 32 7.25 3.44 -39.73
N THR A 33 6.58 3.00 -38.66
CA THR A 33 5.48 2.04 -38.72
C THR A 33 4.09 2.66 -38.51
N ILE A 34 3.98 3.97 -38.22
CA ILE A 34 2.70 4.68 -37.99
C ILE A 34 1.74 4.60 -39.19
N ASN A 35 2.29 4.46 -40.41
CA ASN A 35 1.49 4.37 -41.64
C ASN A 35 1.08 2.92 -41.99
N THR A 36 1.52 1.93 -41.21
CA THR A 36 1.13 0.53 -41.43
C THR A 36 -0.28 0.27 -40.92
N SER A 37 -1.00 -0.66 -41.54
CA SER A 37 -2.41 -0.99 -41.26
C SER A 37 -2.62 -1.86 -40.02
N LYS A 38 -1.58 -2.16 -39.24
CA LYS A 38 -1.71 -2.99 -38.04
C LYS A 38 -2.37 -2.17 -36.92
N PRO A 39 -3.49 -2.64 -36.32
CA PRO A 39 -4.05 -2.02 -35.14
C PRO A 39 -3.08 -2.17 -33.97
N VAL A 40 -2.96 -1.12 -33.16
CA VAL A 40 -2.12 -1.11 -31.96
C VAL A 40 -3.00 -0.80 -30.77
N HIS A 41 -2.83 -1.51 -29.68
CA HIS A 41 -3.66 -1.32 -28.50
C HIS A 41 -2.84 -0.58 -27.43
N PRO A 42 -3.06 0.73 -27.21
CA PRO A 42 -2.34 1.45 -26.17
C PRO A 42 -2.76 0.92 -24.80
N ILE A 43 -1.77 0.60 -23.95
CA ILE A 43 -2.01 0.20 -22.57
C ILE A 43 -1.97 1.45 -21.69
N PHE A 44 -3.08 1.74 -20.99
CA PHE A 44 -3.15 2.82 -20.02
C PHE A 44 -2.81 2.33 -18.62
N VAL A 45 -1.83 2.97 -17.99
CA VAL A 45 -1.44 2.70 -16.60
C VAL A 45 -2.02 3.81 -15.71
N LYS A 46 -2.65 3.42 -14.60
CA LYS A 46 -3.19 4.38 -13.63
C LYS A 46 -2.06 5.02 -12.83
N VAL A 47 -2.09 6.35 -12.73
CA VAL A 47 -1.13 7.15 -11.97
C VAL A 47 -1.88 8.07 -11.03
N PHE A 48 -1.52 8.04 -9.75
CA PHE A 48 -2.02 8.96 -8.74
C PHE A 48 -0.87 9.84 -8.26
N SER A 49 -1.01 11.16 -8.43
CA SER A 49 0.00 12.12 -7.99
C SER A 49 -0.62 13.25 -7.15
N PRO A 50 -1.29 12.94 -6.02
CA PRO A 50 -1.86 13.95 -5.12
C PRO A 50 -0.79 14.71 -4.32
N ALA A 51 -1.12 15.90 -3.82
CA ALA A 51 -0.31 16.78 -2.97
C ALA A 51 -0.05 16.23 -1.55
N SER A 52 -0.57 15.05 -1.22
CA SER A 52 -0.27 14.33 0.02
C SER A 52 1.19 13.86 0.11
N SER A 53 1.86 13.84 -1.04
CA SER A 53 3.26 13.45 -1.25
C SER A 53 3.84 14.29 -2.39
N SER A 54 5.15 14.22 -2.61
CA SER A 54 5.78 14.85 -3.77
C SER A 54 5.16 14.34 -5.08
N ARG A 55 5.00 15.23 -6.07
CA ARG A 55 4.33 14.95 -7.34
C ARG A 55 5.20 14.08 -8.24
N LEU A 56 4.60 13.08 -8.89
CA LEU A 56 5.31 12.19 -9.79
C LEU A 56 5.72 12.93 -11.07
N GLN A 57 6.93 12.65 -11.55
CA GLN A 57 7.47 13.20 -12.78
C GLN A 57 7.29 12.23 -13.95
N ILE A 58 7.14 12.77 -15.16
CA ILE A 58 7.24 12.02 -16.41
C ILE A 58 8.61 12.35 -16.99
N GLU A 59 9.50 11.36 -16.97
CA GLU A 59 10.87 11.47 -17.47
C GLU A 59 10.96 10.89 -18.87
N ASN A 60 11.71 11.54 -19.75
CA ASN A 60 12.06 10.97 -21.06
C ASN A 60 13.25 10.02 -20.92
N VAL A 61 13.17 8.81 -21.49
CA VAL A 61 14.25 7.82 -21.42
C VAL A 61 15.13 7.94 -22.69
N SER A 62 16.44 8.10 -22.52
CA SER A 62 17.39 8.21 -23.65
C SER A 62 17.63 6.85 -24.34
N LEU A 63 18.02 6.88 -25.62
CA LEU A 63 18.27 5.71 -26.46
C LEU A 63 19.45 4.85 -25.98
N GLU A 64 20.48 5.46 -25.38
CA GLU A 64 21.67 4.75 -24.88
C GLU A 64 21.33 3.80 -23.72
N TYR A 65 20.39 4.18 -22.86
CA TYR A 65 19.94 3.36 -21.73
C TYR A 65 19.14 2.12 -22.17
N LEU A 66 18.37 2.25 -23.26
CA LEU A 66 17.59 1.14 -23.81
C LEU A 66 18.48 0.10 -24.53
N ASN A 67 19.51 0.55 -25.25
CA ASN A 67 20.40 -0.32 -26.03
C ASN A 67 21.33 -1.19 -25.15
N LEU A 68 21.70 -0.71 -23.95
CA LEU A 68 22.43 -1.51 -22.95
C LEU A 68 21.57 -2.64 -22.34
N GLN A 69 20.26 -2.60 -22.59
CA GLN A 69 19.25 -3.39 -21.91
C GLN A 69 18.53 -4.37 -22.86
N THR A 70 18.57 -4.18 -24.18
CA THR A 70 17.75 -4.88 -25.18
C THR A 70 18.14 -6.32 -25.55
N THR A 71 18.98 -7.04 -24.81
CA THR A 71 19.34 -8.42 -25.21
C THR A 71 18.23 -9.46 -25.02
N HIS A 72 17.17 -9.21 -24.23
CA HIS A 72 16.11 -10.22 -23.99
C HIS A 72 14.71 -9.62 -23.74
N LEU A 73 14.14 -8.89 -24.70
CA LEU A 73 12.70 -8.56 -24.68
C LEU A 73 11.96 -9.53 -25.62
N THR A 74 11.24 -10.49 -25.05
CA THR A 74 10.19 -11.23 -25.76
C THR A 74 8.86 -10.51 -25.55
N ASP A 75 8.17 -10.23 -26.66
CA ASP A 75 6.82 -9.65 -26.69
C ASP A 75 5.86 -10.50 -25.85
N SER A 76 5.49 -10.02 -24.65
CA SER A 76 4.41 -10.60 -23.85
C SER A 76 3.29 -9.58 -23.69
N GLY A 77 2.46 -9.50 -24.73
CA GLY A 77 1.19 -8.77 -24.69
C GLY A 77 0.12 -9.61 -24.01
N HIS A 78 -0.26 -9.26 -22.77
CA HIS A 78 -1.50 -9.73 -22.17
C HIS A 78 -2.66 -8.81 -22.59
N ALA A 79 -3.51 -9.31 -23.49
CA ALA A 79 -4.76 -8.67 -23.88
C ALA A 79 -5.87 -9.05 -22.87
N SER A 80 -6.65 -8.06 -22.41
CA SER A 80 -7.97 -8.35 -21.83
C SER A 80 -9.00 -7.26 -22.12
N THR A 81 -10.17 -7.73 -22.55
CA THR A 81 -11.49 -7.07 -22.70
C THR A 81 -11.62 -5.96 -23.75
N ALA A 82 -11.78 -6.41 -25.00
CA ALA A 82 -12.42 -5.69 -26.08
C ALA A 82 -13.89 -5.40 -25.74
N ASP A 83 -14.30 -4.13 -25.95
CA ASP A 83 -15.63 -3.72 -26.44
C ASP A 83 -15.90 -2.21 -26.30
N LYS A 84 -14.93 -1.41 -25.83
CA LYS A 84 -14.96 0.07 -25.97
C LYS A 84 -13.67 0.73 -26.46
N GLU A 85 -12.57 -0.01 -26.60
CA GLU A 85 -11.26 0.52 -26.97
C GLU A 85 -11.09 0.82 -28.48
N LEU A 86 -11.96 0.31 -29.34
CA LEU A 86 -11.77 0.33 -30.79
C LEU A 86 -11.70 1.76 -31.38
N ASN A 87 -12.35 2.76 -30.77
CA ASN A 87 -12.37 4.13 -31.30
C ASN A 87 -11.22 5.03 -30.79
N MET A 88 -10.70 4.81 -29.57
CA MET A 88 -9.64 5.67 -29.02
C MET A 88 -8.30 5.48 -29.74
N HIS A 89 -7.97 4.24 -30.10
CA HIS A 89 -6.75 3.95 -30.84
C HIS A 89 -6.74 4.67 -32.20
N VAL A 90 -7.87 4.63 -32.91
CA VAL A 90 -8.03 5.31 -34.21
C VAL A 90 -7.80 6.81 -34.07
N GLU A 91 -8.34 7.44 -33.03
CA GLU A 91 -8.17 8.88 -32.81
C GLU A 91 -6.73 9.24 -32.42
N ILE A 92 -6.10 8.46 -31.54
CA ILE A 92 -4.67 8.65 -31.20
C ILE A 92 -3.82 8.56 -32.47
N MET A 93 -4.05 7.56 -33.31
CA MET A 93 -3.33 7.41 -34.58
C MET A 93 -3.62 8.53 -35.56
N ARG A 94 -4.87 9.01 -35.63
CA ARG A 94 -5.25 10.17 -36.44
C ARG A 94 -4.44 11.39 -36.01
N LEU A 95 -4.40 11.69 -34.71
CA LEU A 95 -3.65 12.82 -34.15
C LEU A 95 -2.16 12.68 -34.43
N VAL A 96 -1.55 11.53 -34.12
CA VAL A 96 -0.12 11.29 -34.38
C VAL A 96 0.22 11.44 -35.87
N LYS A 97 -0.67 11.02 -36.78
CA LYS A 97 -0.49 11.19 -38.23
C LYS A 97 -0.51 12.66 -38.69
N THR A 98 -1.20 13.55 -37.98
CA THR A 98 -1.21 15.00 -38.28
C THR A 98 0.14 15.68 -38.00
N ILE A 99 1.04 15.05 -37.24
CA ILE A 99 2.37 15.61 -36.94
C ILE A 99 3.23 15.63 -38.22
N PRO A 100 3.68 16.81 -38.69
CA PRO A 100 4.47 16.94 -39.91
C PRO A 100 5.77 16.15 -39.85
N ASN A 101 6.14 15.49 -40.96
CA ASN A 101 7.35 14.65 -41.03
C ASN A 101 8.64 15.37 -40.56
N LYS A 102 8.76 16.67 -40.86
CA LYS A 102 9.91 17.50 -40.45
C LYS A 102 10.03 17.65 -38.92
N GLN A 103 8.92 17.59 -38.18
CA GLN A 103 8.88 17.74 -36.73
C GLN A 103 8.99 16.40 -35.98
N ARG A 104 8.80 15.27 -36.67
CA ARG A 104 8.85 13.94 -36.05
C ARG A 104 10.22 13.65 -35.43
N GLN A 105 11.29 14.13 -36.06
CA GLN A 105 12.66 13.92 -35.59
C GLN A 105 13.00 14.70 -34.31
N SER A 106 12.34 15.84 -34.05
CA SER A 106 12.56 16.64 -32.84
C SER A 106 11.73 16.17 -31.64
N ILE A 107 10.72 15.33 -31.86
CA ILE A 107 9.87 14.83 -30.77
C ILE A 107 10.58 13.67 -30.07
N SER A 108 10.84 13.87 -28.78
CA SER A 108 11.42 12.83 -27.95
C SER A 108 10.39 11.79 -27.53
N CYS A 109 9.25 12.17 -26.95
CA CYS A 109 8.25 11.21 -26.49
C CYS A 109 6.84 11.77 -26.73
N ILE A 110 5.87 10.89 -26.97
CA ILE A 110 4.45 11.25 -27.02
C ILE A 110 3.74 10.46 -25.92
N VAL A 111 3.10 11.17 -25.01
CA VAL A 111 2.34 10.57 -23.91
C VAL A 111 0.85 10.82 -24.14
N ALA A 112 0.08 9.74 -24.21
CA ALA A 112 -1.38 9.81 -24.21
C ALA A 112 -1.89 9.75 -22.77
N MET A 113 -2.71 10.71 -22.38
CA MET A 113 -3.31 10.78 -21.05
C MET A 113 -4.82 10.60 -21.15
N GLN A 114 -5.38 9.76 -20.27
CA GLN A 114 -6.81 9.53 -20.18
C GLN A 114 -7.31 9.78 -18.76
N ARG A 115 -8.46 10.45 -18.65
CA ARG A 115 -9.16 10.59 -17.37
C ARG A 115 -9.77 9.26 -16.94
N SER A 116 -9.41 8.81 -15.76
CA SER A 116 -10.08 7.71 -15.06
C SER A 116 -10.91 8.26 -13.89
N LYS A 117 -12.21 7.94 -13.83
CA LYS A 117 -13.04 8.25 -12.66
C LYS A 117 -12.84 7.16 -11.62
N THR A 118 -12.04 7.42 -10.59
CA THR A 118 -11.76 6.43 -9.53
C THR A 118 -12.57 6.66 -8.27
N ASN A 119 -13.07 7.90 -8.09
CA ASN A 119 -13.80 8.40 -6.93
C ASN A 119 -12.93 8.68 -5.71
N ILE A 120 -11.65 8.26 -5.70
CA ILE A 120 -10.73 8.50 -4.58
C ILE A 120 -10.52 9.98 -4.31
N GLU A 121 -10.70 10.81 -5.32
CA GLU A 121 -10.52 12.27 -5.25
C GLU A 121 -11.49 12.90 -4.23
N LYS A 122 -12.62 12.25 -3.94
CA LYS A 122 -13.57 12.73 -2.91
C LYS A 122 -13.10 12.53 -1.48
N ILE A 123 -11.95 11.87 -1.26
CA ILE A 123 -11.36 11.72 0.08
C ILE A 123 -11.07 13.07 0.75
N GLU A 124 -10.89 14.12 -0.04
CA GLU A 124 -10.66 15.50 0.40
C GLU A 124 -11.78 16.05 1.29
N ARG A 125 -13.01 15.52 1.17
CA ARG A 125 -14.17 15.99 1.94
C ARG A 125 -14.17 15.51 3.40
N TYR A 126 -13.37 14.50 3.74
CA TYR A 126 -13.47 13.83 5.05
C TYR A 126 -12.83 14.63 6.18
N LEU A 127 -11.76 15.37 5.90
CA LEU A 127 -11.08 16.22 6.88
C LEU A 127 -10.56 17.49 6.20
N PRO A 128 -10.61 18.67 6.87
CA PRO A 128 -10.10 19.92 6.32
C PRO A 128 -8.63 19.86 5.85
N ILE A 129 -7.79 19.11 6.55
CA ILE A 129 -6.37 18.93 6.17
C ILE A 129 -6.18 18.16 4.84
N PHE A 130 -7.21 17.48 4.36
CA PHE A 130 -7.21 16.78 3.07
C PHE A 130 -7.80 17.62 1.93
N GLN A 131 -8.20 18.87 2.17
CA GLN A 131 -8.70 19.71 1.11
C GLN A 131 -7.60 19.94 0.04
N ASN A 132 -7.97 19.87 -1.24
CA ASN A 132 -7.09 20.14 -2.39
C ASN A 132 -5.91 19.15 -2.55
N LEU A 133 -6.02 17.90 -2.10
CA LEU A 133 -5.00 16.87 -2.37
C LEU A 133 -4.83 16.58 -3.87
N PHE A 134 -5.90 16.56 -4.65
CA PHE A 134 -5.94 16.29 -6.09
C PHE A 134 -6.10 17.58 -6.90
N ASP A 135 -6.29 18.71 -6.24
CA ASP A 135 -6.16 20.01 -6.88
C ASP A 135 -4.67 20.39 -7.02
N ASP A 136 -4.35 21.04 -8.11
CA ASP A 136 -3.01 21.53 -8.44
C ASP A 136 -2.94 23.06 -8.33
N GLY A 137 -4.07 23.71 -8.02
CA GLY A 137 -4.17 25.16 -7.90
C GLY A 137 -4.06 25.89 -9.24
N VAL A 138 -4.06 25.15 -10.36
CA VAL A 138 -4.03 25.72 -11.70
C VAL A 138 -5.48 25.85 -12.21
N PRO A 139 -5.91 27.03 -12.69
CA PRO A 139 -7.23 27.19 -13.30
C PRO A 139 -7.41 26.18 -14.44
N LYS A 140 -8.23 25.16 -14.19
CA LYS A 140 -8.54 24.12 -15.19
C LYS A 140 -9.30 24.78 -16.33
N LYS A 141 -8.68 24.92 -17.51
CA LYS A 141 -9.42 25.22 -18.74
C LYS A 141 -10.53 24.17 -18.89
N SER A 142 -11.75 24.63 -19.12
CA SER A 142 -12.99 23.86 -19.02
C SER A 142 -12.85 22.40 -19.49
N ASN A 143 -13.23 21.45 -18.63
CA ASN A 143 -13.18 19.98 -18.75
C ASN A 143 -11.85 19.25 -18.47
N ASN A 144 -10.72 19.93 -18.24
CA ASN A 144 -9.46 19.26 -17.90
C ASN A 144 -9.41 18.85 -16.42
N VAL A 145 -9.09 17.58 -16.14
CA VAL A 145 -8.92 17.04 -14.77
C VAL A 145 -7.47 16.99 -14.33
N PHE A 146 -6.55 17.07 -15.29
CA PHE A 146 -5.13 17.16 -15.04
C PHE A 146 -4.62 18.51 -15.51
N SER A 147 -3.76 19.10 -14.71
CA SER A 147 -2.96 20.26 -15.04
C SER A 147 -1.55 19.79 -15.34
N ILE A 148 -0.97 20.26 -16.44
CA ILE A 148 0.48 20.26 -16.60
C ILE A 148 0.92 21.66 -16.18
N PRO A 149 1.66 21.81 -15.07
CA PRO A 149 2.17 23.10 -14.65
C PRO A 149 2.96 23.74 -15.79
N ASP A 150 2.69 25.01 -16.06
CA ASP A 150 3.54 25.82 -16.95
C ASP A 150 4.87 26.20 -16.25
N GLU A 151 5.83 26.74 -17.01
CA GLU A 151 7.13 27.15 -16.48
C GLU A 151 7.04 28.15 -15.32
N SER A 152 6.00 29.00 -15.30
CA SER A 152 5.75 29.94 -14.20
C SER A 152 5.26 29.27 -12.91
N THR A 153 4.49 28.17 -13.02
CA THR A 153 3.93 27.44 -11.87
C THR A 153 4.85 26.33 -11.36
N LEU A 154 5.82 25.86 -12.15
CA LEU A 154 6.83 24.86 -11.78
C LEU A 154 7.61 25.20 -10.49
N LYS A 155 7.89 26.48 -10.22
CA LYS A 155 8.56 26.93 -8.98
C LYS A 155 7.75 26.66 -7.70
N SER A 156 6.45 26.38 -7.84
CA SER A 156 5.53 26.13 -6.72
C SER A 156 5.14 24.67 -6.55
N VAL A 157 5.70 23.74 -7.35
CA VAL A 157 5.29 22.33 -7.35
C VAL A 157 6.40 21.45 -6.78
N ASP A 158 6.10 20.75 -5.68
CA ASP A 158 7.05 19.85 -5.02
C ASP A 158 7.13 18.53 -5.79
N ALA A 159 7.99 18.48 -6.79
CA ALA A 159 8.19 17.28 -7.58
C ALA A 159 9.02 16.23 -6.82
N LEU A 160 8.70 14.95 -7.01
CA LEU A 160 9.46 13.84 -6.44
C LEU A 160 10.79 13.72 -7.17
N ILE A 161 11.88 14.02 -6.46
CA ILE A 161 13.24 13.86 -6.97
C ILE A 161 13.78 12.52 -6.48
N ILE A 162 14.14 11.65 -7.42
CA ILE A 162 14.87 10.41 -7.12
C ILE A 162 16.36 10.74 -7.15
N PRO A 163 17.10 10.60 -6.04
CA PRO A 163 18.53 10.85 -6.03
C PRO A 163 19.27 9.92 -7.01
N ASP A 164 20.35 10.41 -7.63
CA ASP A 164 21.17 9.60 -8.56
C ASP A 164 21.66 8.31 -7.90
N THR A 165 22.03 8.39 -6.62
CA THR A 165 22.42 7.20 -5.83
C THR A 165 21.31 6.14 -5.80
N TRP A 166 20.04 6.53 -5.69
CA TRP A 166 18.92 5.59 -5.72
C TRP A 166 18.75 4.99 -7.11
N ALA A 167 18.82 5.81 -8.16
CA ALA A 167 18.65 5.36 -9.53
C ALA A 167 19.77 4.41 -10.00
N LEU A 168 21.02 4.72 -9.63
CA LEU A 168 22.19 3.88 -9.90
C LEU A 168 22.10 2.56 -9.14
N THR A 169 21.85 2.59 -7.82
CA THR A 169 21.69 1.38 -7.01
C THR A 169 20.55 0.50 -7.54
N ALA A 170 19.39 1.07 -7.86
CA ALA A 170 18.27 0.29 -8.41
C ALA A 170 18.59 -0.32 -9.78
N SER A 171 19.40 0.35 -10.60
CA SER A 171 19.85 -0.18 -11.89
C SER A 171 20.81 -1.36 -11.71
N SER A 172 21.78 -1.25 -10.78
CA SER A 172 22.71 -2.34 -10.46
C SER A 172 21.98 -3.55 -9.88
N LEU A 173 21.06 -3.34 -8.93
CA LEU A 173 20.25 -4.40 -8.34
C LEU A 173 19.38 -5.12 -9.38
N LEU A 174 18.78 -4.37 -10.32
CA LEU A 174 18.02 -4.97 -11.42
C LEU A 174 18.91 -5.85 -12.29
N VAL A 175 20.11 -5.39 -12.64
CA VAL A 175 21.07 -6.19 -13.44
C VAL A 175 21.49 -7.46 -12.69
N ASN A 176 21.78 -7.34 -11.39
CA ASN A 176 22.16 -8.46 -10.53
C ASN A 176 21.07 -9.54 -10.49
N SER A 177 19.81 -9.12 -10.43
CA SER A 177 18.65 -10.03 -10.39
C SER A 177 18.46 -10.93 -11.62
N PHE A 178 19.23 -10.73 -12.69
CA PHE A 178 19.22 -11.64 -13.85
C PHE A 178 20.11 -12.87 -13.67
N THR A 179 21.08 -12.81 -12.76
CA THR A 179 22.10 -13.87 -12.61
C THR A 179 21.80 -14.79 -11.45
N HIS A 180 21.11 -14.30 -10.43
CA HIS A 180 20.75 -15.04 -9.24
C HIS A 180 19.41 -14.58 -8.70
N ASN A 181 18.82 -15.41 -7.85
CA ASN A 181 17.60 -15.06 -7.15
C ASN A 181 17.90 -14.00 -6.08
N SER A 182 17.43 -12.77 -6.28
CA SER A 182 17.71 -11.65 -5.38
C SER A 182 16.67 -11.52 -4.27
N ASN A 183 17.11 -11.33 -3.03
CA ASN A 183 16.28 -10.92 -1.90
C ASN A 183 16.86 -9.65 -1.25
N ILE A 184 16.33 -8.52 -1.69
CA ILE A 184 16.86 -7.18 -1.42
C ILE A 184 16.15 -6.59 -0.22
N CYS A 185 16.90 -6.17 0.80
CA CYS A 185 16.34 -5.63 2.04
C CYS A 185 16.70 -4.14 2.24
N ALA A 186 15.69 -3.28 2.30
CA ALA A 186 15.88 -1.85 2.56
C ALA A 186 15.82 -1.56 4.07
N VAL A 187 16.91 -1.03 4.63
CA VAL A 187 17.11 -0.80 6.07
C VAL A 187 17.47 0.67 6.33
N GLY A 188 17.03 1.22 7.47
CA GLY A 188 17.34 2.60 7.87
C GLY A 188 16.32 3.18 8.86
N PRO A 189 16.58 4.36 9.44
CA PRO A 189 15.72 4.97 10.46
C PRO A 189 14.37 5.43 9.89
N LYS A 190 13.44 5.83 10.76
CA LYS A 190 12.18 6.46 10.34
C LYS A 190 12.46 7.69 9.45
N ASN A 191 11.58 7.93 8.48
CA ASN A 191 11.67 9.04 7.52
C ASN A 191 12.93 9.07 6.62
N SER A 192 13.68 7.96 6.51
CA SER A 192 14.86 7.90 5.61
C SER A 192 14.52 7.70 4.12
N GLY A 193 13.26 7.42 3.79
CA GLY A 193 12.81 7.18 2.41
C GLY A 193 12.69 5.70 2.00
N LYS A 194 12.84 4.74 2.93
CA LYS A 194 12.76 3.28 2.65
C LYS A 194 11.56 2.90 1.77
N SER A 195 10.35 3.23 2.20
CA SER A 195 9.11 2.89 1.49
C SER A 195 9.04 3.51 0.09
N THR A 196 9.62 4.70 -0.11
CA THR A 196 9.70 5.34 -1.44
C THR A 196 10.69 4.60 -2.32
N PHE A 197 11.87 4.26 -1.79
CA PHE A 197 12.90 3.52 -2.51
C PHE A 197 12.43 2.13 -2.90
N THR A 198 11.80 1.37 -1.99
CA THR A 198 11.30 0.02 -2.30
C THR A 198 10.21 0.05 -3.37
N ARG A 199 9.29 1.02 -3.33
CA ARG A 199 8.29 1.22 -4.40
C ARG A 199 8.93 1.57 -5.73
N TYR A 200 9.90 2.47 -5.73
CA TYR A 200 10.69 2.81 -6.92
C TYR A 200 11.40 1.56 -7.47
N LEU A 201 12.03 0.76 -6.62
CA LEU A 201 12.72 -0.46 -7.00
C LEU A 201 11.78 -1.52 -7.57
N ILE A 202 10.61 -1.74 -6.96
CA ILE A 202 9.56 -2.62 -7.51
C ILE A 202 9.18 -2.18 -8.91
N ASN A 203 8.94 -0.88 -9.12
CA ASN A 203 8.62 -0.33 -10.43
C ASN A 203 9.75 -0.53 -11.45
N ARG A 204 11.02 -0.44 -11.04
CA ARG A 204 12.18 -0.80 -11.88
C ARG A 204 12.18 -2.30 -12.23
N PHE A 205 11.90 -3.17 -11.25
CA PHE A 205 11.95 -4.62 -11.42
C PHE A 205 10.84 -5.14 -12.35
N LEU A 206 9.67 -4.52 -12.31
CA LEU A 206 8.54 -4.83 -13.22
C LEU A 206 8.84 -4.59 -14.70
N GLU A 207 9.96 -3.96 -15.05
CA GLU A 207 10.42 -3.85 -16.44
C GLU A 207 10.89 -5.17 -17.03
N ARG A 208 11.25 -6.13 -16.17
CA ARG A 208 11.91 -7.39 -16.56
C ARG A 208 11.37 -8.62 -15.87
N HIS A 209 10.86 -8.43 -14.66
CA HIS A 209 10.20 -9.48 -13.91
C HIS A 209 8.69 -9.27 -14.05
N PRO A 210 7.94 -10.25 -14.59
CA PRO A 210 6.49 -10.14 -14.70
C PRO A 210 5.82 -9.98 -13.33
N GLU A 211 6.45 -10.57 -12.30
CA GLU A 211 5.99 -10.55 -10.93
C GLU A 211 7.18 -10.36 -9.97
N VAL A 212 6.97 -9.58 -8.92
CA VAL A 212 7.95 -9.29 -7.88
C VAL A 212 7.32 -9.57 -6.52
N ALA A 213 8.00 -10.34 -5.68
CA ALA A 213 7.58 -10.52 -4.30
C ALA A 213 7.92 -9.26 -3.49
N TYR A 214 6.94 -8.69 -2.81
CA TYR A 214 7.12 -7.52 -1.95
C TYR A 214 6.70 -7.84 -0.51
N MET A 215 7.65 -7.78 0.42
CA MET A 215 7.41 -7.95 1.84
C MET A 215 7.45 -6.60 2.55
N ASP A 216 6.36 -6.23 3.20
CA ASP A 216 6.25 -5.00 3.98
C ASP A 216 6.19 -5.34 5.48
N CYS A 217 7.27 -5.02 6.18
CA CYS A 217 7.44 -5.27 7.61
C CYS A 217 7.21 -4.01 8.46
N ASP A 218 6.65 -2.93 7.89
CA ASP A 218 6.27 -1.72 8.62
C ASP A 218 4.76 -1.67 8.89
N PRO A 219 4.31 -2.02 10.12
CA PRO A 219 2.88 -1.97 10.45
C PRO A 219 2.36 -0.54 10.65
N GLY A 220 3.23 0.46 10.74
CA GLY A 220 2.84 1.85 10.96
C GLY A 220 2.40 2.57 9.70
N GLN A 221 3.11 2.34 8.58
CA GLN A 221 2.84 2.97 7.29
C GLN A 221 3.03 1.98 6.13
N PRO A 222 2.27 0.87 6.10
CA PRO A 222 2.40 -0.13 5.05
C PRO A 222 2.05 0.46 3.67
N GLY A 223 2.74 0.01 2.64
CA GLY A 223 2.64 0.53 1.28
C GLY A 223 1.42 0.02 0.50
N CYS A 224 0.89 -1.16 0.86
CA CYS A 224 -0.16 -1.87 0.11
C CYS A 224 -1.32 -2.39 0.97
N THR A 225 -1.20 -2.40 2.30
CA THR A 225 -2.24 -2.88 3.24
C THR A 225 -2.72 -1.73 4.14
N PRO A 226 -3.83 -1.90 4.88
CA PRO A 226 -4.20 -0.95 5.92
C PRO A 226 -3.22 -1.05 7.11
N ASN A 227 -3.23 -0.02 7.96
CA ASN A 227 -2.30 0.06 9.08
C ASN A 227 -2.47 -1.09 10.09
N GLY A 228 -1.39 -1.44 10.78
CA GLY A 228 -1.34 -2.51 11.76
C GLY A 228 -1.18 -3.91 11.15
N MET A 229 -0.72 -3.99 9.91
CA MET A 229 -0.48 -5.24 9.20
C MET A 229 0.98 -5.34 8.74
N VAL A 230 1.50 -6.58 8.70
CA VAL A 230 2.68 -6.94 7.92
C VAL A 230 2.25 -7.91 6.83
N SER A 231 2.86 -7.83 5.65
CA SER A 231 2.33 -8.53 4.48
C SER A 231 3.38 -8.90 3.45
N LEU A 232 3.11 -10.00 2.74
CA LEU A 232 3.78 -10.43 1.53
C LEU A 232 2.80 -10.28 0.36
N HIS A 233 3.25 -9.68 -0.73
CA HIS A 233 2.47 -9.45 -1.95
C HIS A 233 3.19 -10.01 -3.16
N VAL A 234 2.41 -10.49 -4.13
CA VAL A 234 2.87 -10.69 -5.51
C VAL A 234 2.47 -9.44 -6.30
N ILE A 235 3.45 -8.64 -6.71
CA ILE A 235 3.22 -7.39 -7.44
C ILE A 235 3.47 -7.64 -8.93
N ASN A 236 2.46 -7.40 -9.75
CA ASN A 236 2.48 -7.61 -11.21
C ASN A 236 2.11 -6.34 -12.01
N SER A 237 2.06 -5.20 -11.33
CA SER A 237 1.65 -3.93 -11.90
C SER A 237 2.24 -2.78 -11.07
N PRO A 238 2.61 -1.65 -11.68
CA PRO A 238 3.40 -0.64 -11.01
C PRO A 238 2.64 0.08 -9.90
N LEU A 239 3.37 0.51 -8.86
CA LEU A 239 2.89 1.22 -7.67
C LEU A 239 3.03 2.74 -7.88
N LEU A 240 2.22 3.30 -8.76
CA LEU A 240 2.29 4.71 -9.17
C LEU A 240 1.35 5.61 -8.35
N GLY A 241 1.75 5.91 -7.12
CA GLY A 241 1.08 6.86 -6.23
C GLY A 241 1.44 6.66 -4.77
N PRO A 242 0.76 7.32 -3.82
CA PRO A 242 0.92 7.10 -2.38
C PRO A 242 0.17 5.85 -1.88
N ALA A 243 0.50 5.37 -0.67
CA ALA A 243 -0.01 4.12 -0.09
C ALA A 243 -1.54 4.00 -0.04
N PHE A 244 -2.26 5.09 0.21
CA PHE A 244 -3.73 5.09 0.21
C PHE A 244 -4.33 4.88 -1.18
N THR A 245 -3.57 5.05 -2.27
CA THR A 245 -4.03 4.80 -3.64
C THR A 245 -3.59 3.45 -4.21
N THR A 246 -2.70 2.75 -3.51
CA THR A 246 -2.09 1.49 -3.97
C THR A 246 -2.40 0.31 -3.05
N GLN A 247 -3.54 0.36 -2.37
CA GLN A 247 -4.03 -0.74 -1.53
C GLN A 247 -4.29 -1.99 -2.39
N ARG A 248 -3.77 -3.15 -1.97
CA ARG A 248 -3.85 -4.43 -2.67
C ARG A 248 -4.17 -5.57 -1.71
N ASP A 249 -4.68 -6.65 -2.27
CA ASP A 249 -4.82 -7.89 -1.51
C ASP A 249 -3.43 -8.50 -1.32
N SER A 250 -3.18 -9.03 -0.13
CA SER A 250 -1.92 -9.69 0.22
C SER A 250 -1.92 -11.14 -0.22
N TYR A 251 -0.76 -11.66 -0.61
CA TYR A 251 -0.55 -13.10 -0.76
C TYR A 251 -0.64 -13.80 0.60
N ARG A 252 0.06 -13.24 1.60
CA ARG A 252 -0.03 -13.60 3.01
C ARG A 252 0.07 -12.34 3.85
N SER A 253 -0.69 -12.23 4.93
CA SER A 253 -0.52 -11.13 5.87
C SER A 253 -0.87 -11.52 7.30
N PHE A 254 -0.37 -10.73 8.25
CA PHE A 254 -0.63 -10.88 9.66
C PHE A 254 -1.12 -9.57 10.25
N PHE A 255 -2.13 -9.66 11.11
CA PHE A 255 -2.65 -8.53 11.85
C PHE A 255 -1.83 -8.38 13.13
N ILE A 256 -0.98 -7.35 13.18
CA ILE A 256 -0.22 -6.99 14.38
C ILE A 256 -1.11 -6.21 15.35
N GLY A 257 -2.09 -5.47 14.82
CA GLY A 257 -3.04 -4.70 15.63
C GLY A 257 -2.44 -3.46 16.29
N SER A 258 -1.22 -3.07 15.95
CA SER A 258 -0.56 -1.85 16.41
C SER A 258 0.27 -1.24 15.30
N THR A 259 0.58 0.05 15.40
CA THR A 259 1.40 0.77 14.42
C THR A 259 2.89 0.72 14.73
N ALA A 260 3.30 -0.12 15.69
CA ALA A 260 4.69 -0.40 16.00
C ALA A 260 4.83 -1.81 16.60
N PRO A 261 6.00 -2.48 16.43
CA PRO A 261 6.25 -3.81 17.00
C PRO A 261 6.27 -3.87 18.53
N LYS A 262 6.31 -2.72 19.22
CA LYS A 262 6.63 -2.62 20.64
C LYS A 262 5.64 -3.31 21.59
N ASP A 263 4.39 -3.49 21.17
CA ASP A 263 3.33 -3.99 22.05
C ASP A 263 3.45 -5.52 22.24
N ASP A 264 3.95 -6.22 21.22
CA ASP A 264 4.30 -7.65 21.27
C ASP A 264 5.44 -7.94 20.26
N PRO A 265 6.71 -7.70 20.64
CA PRO A 265 7.87 -7.88 19.78
C PRO A 265 8.04 -9.32 19.26
N ASP A 266 7.73 -10.30 20.10
CA ASP A 266 7.90 -11.72 19.78
C ASP A 266 6.88 -12.17 18.75
N PHE A 267 5.60 -11.79 18.92
CA PHE A 267 4.57 -12.05 17.93
C PHE A 267 4.87 -11.34 16.60
N PHE A 268 5.32 -10.09 16.64
CA PHE A 268 5.75 -9.36 15.44
C PHE A 268 6.88 -10.10 14.71
N SER A 269 7.91 -10.51 15.45
CA SER A 269 9.05 -11.27 14.92
C SER A 269 8.56 -12.55 14.25
N ALA A 270 7.79 -13.37 14.98
CA ALA A 270 7.26 -14.63 14.46
C ALA A 270 6.43 -14.43 13.17
N CYS A 271 5.61 -13.39 13.10
CA CYS A 271 4.81 -13.07 11.90
C CYS A 271 5.71 -12.74 10.70
N VAL A 272 6.73 -11.91 10.88
CA VAL A 272 7.63 -11.52 9.79
C VAL A 272 8.49 -12.69 9.33
N LEU A 273 8.98 -13.54 10.24
CA LEU A 273 9.72 -14.75 9.88
C LEU A 273 8.85 -15.74 9.11
N GLU A 274 7.58 -15.87 9.48
CA GLU A 274 6.64 -16.71 8.72
C GLU A 274 6.39 -16.17 7.31
N LEU A 275 6.38 -14.85 7.09
CA LEU A 275 6.35 -14.30 5.73
C LEU A 275 7.59 -14.71 4.93
N VAL A 276 8.76 -14.81 5.57
CA VAL A 276 9.99 -15.27 4.90
C VAL A 276 9.85 -16.73 4.51
N ASN A 277 9.37 -17.57 5.42
CA ASN A 277 9.12 -18.98 5.18
C ASN A 277 8.13 -19.19 4.01
N VAL A 278 7.02 -18.44 3.98
CA VAL A 278 6.05 -18.49 2.88
C VAL A 278 6.69 -18.08 1.55
N TRP A 279 7.52 -17.03 1.53
CA TRP A 279 8.26 -16.69 0.31
C TRP A 279 9.23 -17.81 -0.12
N GLN A 280 10.02 -18.36 0.81
CA GLN A 280 11.00 -19.41 0.53
C GLN A 280 10.37 -20.70 -0.01
N THR A 281 9.18 -21.04 0.48
CA THR A 281 8.50 -22.28 0.14
C THR A 281 7.62 -22.16 -1.10
N GLU A 282 6.98 -21.00 -1.30
CA GLU A 282 5.94 -20.84 -2.34
C GLU A 282 6.35 -19.89 -3.47
N LEU A 283 7.18 -18.86 -3.20
CA LEU A 283 7.47 -17.76 -4.12
C LEU A 283 8.97 -17.57 -4.41
N ILE A 284 9.81 -18.55 -4.09
CA ILE A 284 11.27 -18.44 -4.16
C ILE A 284 11.81 -18.10 -5.55
N LYS A 285 11.05 -18.37 -6.62
CA LYS A 285 11.45 -18.02 -8.00
C LYS A 285 11.28 -16.54 -8.32
N MET A 286 10.59 -15.78 -7.48
CA MET A 286 10.37 -14.35 -7.66
C MET A 286 11.40 -13.57 -6.86
N PRO A 287 12.00 -12.51 -7.44
CA PRO A 287 12.86 -11.61 -6.67
C PRO A 287 12.06 -10.99 -5.53
N LEU A 288 12.66 -10.95 -4.35
CA LEU A 288 12.05 -10.40 -3.15
C LEU A 288 12.60 -8.99 -2.88
N ILE A 289 11.68 -8.05 -2.66
CA ILE A 289 12.00 -6.71 -2.15
C ILE A 289 11.36 -6.57 -0.78
N VAL A 290 12.16 -6.25 0.24
CA VAL A 290 11.72 -6.11 1.63
C VAL A 290 11.81 -4.65 2.07
N ASN A 291 10.71 -4.11 2.58
CA ASN A 291 10.65 -2.85 3.31
C ASN A 291 10.65 -3.14 4.83
N THR A 292 11.70 -2.74 5.56
CA THR A 292 11.71 -2.88 7.02
C THR A 292 11.03 -1.68 7.71
N ASN A 293 10.64 -1.87 8.97
CA ASN A 293 10.27 -0.74 9.82
C ASN A 293 11.48 0.16 10.14
N GLY A 294 11.23 1.33 10.72
CA GLY A 294 12.27 2.32 11.04
C GLY A 294 12.98 2.17 12.39
N TRP A 295 12.87 1.04 13.08
CA TRP A 295 13.51 0.81 14.38
C TRP A 295 14.88 0.15 14.19
N ILE A 296 15.94 0.94 14.36
CA ILE A 296 17.33 0.49 14.13
C ILE A 296 18.21 0.55 15.40
N LYS A 297 17.62 0.74 16.58
CA LYS A 297 18.31 0.91 17.87
C LYS A 297 17.63 0.09 18.97
N GLY A 298 18.39 -0.27 20.01
CA GLY A 298 17.91 -1.02 21.18
C GLY A 298 17.18 -2.30 20.76
N THR A 299 16.06 -2.62 21.41
CA THR A 299 15.22 -3.78 21.05
C THR A 299 14.81 -3.82 19.57
N GLY A 300 14.68 -2.65 18.93
CA GLY A 300 14.42 -2.56 17.49
C GLY A 300 15.55 -3.11 16.63
N TYR A 301 16.79 -2.83 17.03
CA TYR A 301 17.98 -3.40 16.39
C TYR A 301 18.02 -4.92 16.58
N ASP A 302 17.70 -5.43 17.77
CA ASP A 302 17.71 -6.87 18.03
C ASP A 302 16.70 -7.62 17.16
N LEU A 303 15.48 -7.06 17.01
CA LEU A 303 14.46 -7.58 16.09
C LEU A 303 14.95 -7.55 14.63
N LEU A 304 15.54 -6.45 14.20
CA LEU A 304 16.09 -6.31 12.85
C LEU A 304 17.22 -7.32 12.60
N ALA A 305 18.17 -7.45 13.51
CA ALA A 305 19.29 -8.37 13.40
C ALA A 305 18.82 -9.84 13.39
N HIS A 306 17.81 -10.18 14.20
CA HIS A 306 17.20 -11.50 14.17
C HIS A 306 16.50 -11.76 12.83
N PHE A 307 15.70 -10.81 12.34
CA PHE A 307 15.06 -10.90 11.03
C PHE A 307 16.06 -11.07 9.89
N LEU A 308 17.11 -10.25 9.84
CA LEU A 308 18.13 -10.31 8.80
C LEU A 308 18.87 -11.65 8.81
N ARG A 309 19.25 -12.18 9.98
CA ARG A 309 19.87 -13.51 10.10
C ARG A 309 19.01 -14.64 9.55
N TYR A 310 17.70 -14.50 9.65
CA TYR A 310 16.77 -15.49 9.11
C TYR A 310 16.52 -15.30 7.61
N LEU A 311 16.41 -14.05 7.15
CA LEU A 311 16.20 -13.71 5.74
C LEU A 311 17.40 -14.06 4.86
N LEU A 312 18.62 -13.84 5.37
CA LEU A 312 19.88 -13.95 4.61
C LEU A 312 19.81 -13.21 3.27
N PRO A 313 19.67 -11.87 3.28
CA PRO A 313 19.55 -11.08 2.05
C PRO A 313 20.84 -11.14 1.21
N THR A 314 20.69 -11.16 -0.11
CA THR A 314 21.77 -10.99 -1.09
C THR A 314 22.27 -9.55 -1.08
N ASP A 315 21.35 -8.60 -0.86
CA ASP A 315 21.63 -7.17 -0.94
C ASP A 315 20.94 -6.42 0.20
N ILE A 316 21.69 -5.57 0.88
CA ILE A 316 21.18 -4.65 1.89
C ILE A 316 21.31 -3.23 1.37
N VAL A 317 20.18 -2.55 1.22
CA VAL A 317 20.16 -1.13 0.89
C VAL A 317 20.02 -0.35 2.19
N HIS A 318 21.12 0.29 2.61
CA HIS A 318 21.16 1.05 3.85
C HIS A 318 20.96 2.56 3.59
N LEU A 319 19.80 3.08 3.99
CA LEU A 319 19.46 4.49 3.93
C LEU A 319 19.91 5.18 5.22
N SER A 320 21.13 5.74 5.21
CA SER A 320 21.74 6.39 6.37
C SER A 320 21.96 7.89 6.15
N LEU A 321 21.69 8.68 7.18
CA LEU A 321 21.98 10.12 7.22
C LEU A 321 23.48 10.31 7.40
N ALA A 322 24.25 10.20 6.31
CA ALA A 322 25.68 10.44 6.35
C ALA A 322 25.97 11.95 6.43
N SER A 323 25.77 12.55 7.61
CA SER A 323 26.57 13.70 8.06
C SER A 323 27.63 13.16 9.01
N GLN A 324 28.89 13.56 8.80
CA GLN A 324 30.10 13.02 9.48
C GLN A 324 30.11 13.11 11.02
N ALA A 325 29.03 13.57 11.67
CA ALA A 325 28.92 13.74 13.11
C ALA A 325 27.97 12.75 13.81
N ASP A 326 27.10 12.00 13.10
CA ASP A 326 26.10 11.12 13.72
C ASP A 326 26.40 9.62 13.52
N SER A 327 27.33 9.09 14.31
CA SER A 327 27.65 7.64 14.41
C SER A 327 26.44 6.77 14.79
N THR A 328 25.32 7.38 15.19
CA THR A 328 24.18 6.67 15.77
C THR A 328 23.25 6.00 14.75
N THR A 329 23.46 6.17 13.44
CA THR A 329 22.65 5.50 12.40
C THR A 329 23.42 4.46 11.61
N GLU A 330 24.70 4.24 11.91
CA GLU A 330 25.49 3.22 11.25
C GLU A 330 25.23 1.84 11.88
N ILE A 331 25.08 0.83 11.03
CA ILE A 331 24.78 -0.55 11.41
C ILE A 331 25.95 -1.40 10.93
N ASP A 332 26.59 -2.12 11.84
CA ASP A 332 27.58 -3.13 11.46
C ASP A 332 26.90 -4.41 11.00
N PHE A 333 26.48 -4.43 9.75
CA PHE A 333 25.81 -5.59 9.15
C PHE A 333 26.69 -6.85 9.18
N LYS A 334 28.02 -6.74 9.12
CA LYS A 334 28.90 -7.92 9.13
C LYS A 334 28.81 -8.69 10.44
N SER A 335 28.59 -7.99 11.56
CA SER A 335 28.38 -8.61 12.87
C SER A 335 27.07 -9.40 12.99
N ILE A 336 26.09 -9.11 12.12
CA ILE A 336 24.76 -9.73 12.15
C ILE A 336 24.80 -11.11 11.49
N PHE A 337 25.54 -11.29 10.41
CA PHE A 337 25.48 -12.50 9.59
C PHE A 337 26.53 -13.56 9.95
N PRO A 338 26.25 -14.85 9.70
CA PRO A 338 27.28 -15.88 9.76
C PRO A 338 28.44 -15.59 8.79
N VAL A 339 29.67 -15.97 9.17
CA VAL A 339 30.90 -15.71 8.38
C VAL A 339 30.82 -16.23 6.93
N GLN A 340 30.03 -17.27 6.69
CA GLN A 340 29.88 -17.91 5.38
C GLN A 340 28.87 -17.21 4.46
N HIS A 341 28.03 -16.31 4.98
CA HIS A 341 27.01 -15.62 4.19
C HIS A 341 27.61 -14.42 3.46
N SER A 342 27.59 -14.45 2.13
CA SER A 342 28.01 -13.33 1.29
C SER A 342 26.83 -12.44 0.95
N PHE A 343 26.99 -11.13 1.11
CA PHE A 343 25.97 -10.12 0.80
C PHE A 343 26.62 -8.79 0.42
N ASP A 344 25.92 -8.01 -0.40
CA ASP A 344 26.35 -6.67 -0.80
C ASP A 344 25.64 -5.59 0.02
N ILE A 345 26.38 -4.52 0.36
CA ILE A 345 25.84 -3.36 1.10
C ILE A 345 25.84 -2.13 0.19
N TRP A 346 24.65 -1.62 -0.07
CA TRP A 346 24.41 -0.42 -0.87
C TRP A 346 24.05 0.75 0.04
N LYS A 347 25.04 1.57 0.40
CA LYS A 347 24.81 2.79 1.21
C LYS A 347 24.28 3.90 0.29
N ILE A 348 23.05 4.35 0.53
CA ILE A 348 22.43 5.45 -0.22
C ILE A 348 21.99 6.58 0.70
N LYS A 349 22.03 7.82 0.20
CA LYS A 349 21.59 9.00 0.97
C LYS A 349 20.07 9.05 1.00
N PRO A 350 19.44 9.46 2.12
CA PRO A 350 18.03 9.82 2.14
C PRO A 350 17.72 10.89 1.11
N ALA A 351 16.49 10.87 0.57
CA ALA A 351 16.03 11.95 -0.30
C ALA A 351 16.06 13.28 0.49
N PRO A 352 16.41 14.41 -0.15
CA PRO A 352 16.45 15.71 0.51
C PRO A 352 15.09 16.04 1.15
N SER A 353 15.12 16.45 2.42
CA SER A 353 13.94 16.80 3.22
C SER A 353 13.18 18.03 2.70
N ASP A 354 13.79 18.77 1.77
CA ASP A 354 13.30 20.05 1.27
C ASP A 354 12.19 19.90 0.21
N ALA A 355 11.85 18.68 -0.20
CA ALA A 355 10.63 18.41 -0.97
C ALA A 355 9.39 18.49 -0.05
N LEU A 356 9.16 19.66 0.54
CA LEU A 356 8.02 19.97 1.39
C LEU A 356 6.76 19.96 0.53
N SER A 357 6.03 18.84 0.48
CA SER A 357 4.68 18.85 -0.11
C SER A 357 3.88 20.03 0.46
N LYS A 358 3.22 20.82 -0.40
CA LYS A 358 2.30 21.92 0.00
C LYS A 358 1.42 21.56 1.21
N ILE A 359 0.99 20.29 1.28
CA ILE A 359 0.26 19.72 2.41
C ILE A 359 1.21 18.84 3.22
N LYS A 360 1.58 19.29 4.44
CA LYS A 360 2.45 18.55 5.35
C LYS A 360 1.63 17.57 6.21
N LEU A 361 1.46 16.34 5.71
CA LEU A 361 0.76 15.28 6.42
C LEU A 361 1.73 14.51 7.34
N ASN A 362 1.42 14.46 8.64
CA ASN A 362 2.19 13.65 9.58
C ASN A 362 1.80 12.16 9.47
N ALA A 363 2.50 11.29 10.21
CA ALA A 363 2.25 9.86 10.17
C ALA A 363 0.83 9.46 10.62
N SER A 364 0.22 10.22 11.52
CA SER A 364 -1.18 10.01 11.92
C SER A 364 -2.15 10.34 10.79
N ASP A 365 -1.94 11.45 10.09
CA ASP A 365 -2.82 11.88 8.99
C ASP A 365 -2.77 10.89 7.82
N GLN A 366 -1.57 10.41 7.49
CA GLN A 366 -1.37 9.38 6.46
C GLN A 366 -2.08 8.08 6.82
N ARG A 367 -2.03 7.67 8.10
CA ARG A 367 -2.77 6.49 8.57
C ARG A 367 -4.28 6.68 8.41
N VAL A 368 -4.81 7.87 8.70
CA VAL A 368 -6.23 8.19 8.50
C VAL A 368 -6.61 8.11 7.01
N LEU A 369 -5.81 8.67 6.09
CA LEU A 369 -6.03 8.54 4.64
C LEU A 369 -6.09 7.08 4.19
N THR A 370 -5.13 6.27 4.64
CA THR A 370 -5.08 4.84 4.32
C THR A 370 -6.30 4.11 4.87
N THR A 371 -6.72 4.39 6.11
CA THR A 371 -7.90 3.78 6.72
C THR A 371 -9.19 4.15 5.98
N ILE A 372 -9.38 5.42 5.63
CA ILE A 372 -10.54 5.87 4.82
C ILE A 372 -10.51 5.17 3.47
N SER A 373 -9.39 5.21 2.77
CA SER A 373 -9.25 4.54 1.47
C SER A 373 -9.59 3.06 1.54
N TYR A 374 -9.09 2.35 2.55
CA TYR A 374 -9.36 0.93 2.73
C TYR A 374 -10.86 0.66 2.92
N PHE A 375 -11.49 1.26 3.94
CA PHE A 375 -12.89 0.97 4.25
C PHE A 375 -13.87 1.49 3.21
N MET A 376 -13.51 2.52 2.45
CA MET A 376 -14.36 3.07 1.40
C MET A 376 -14.21 2.34 0.06
N ARG A 377 -13.35 1.32 -0.06
CA ARG A 377 -13.35 0.41 -1.21
C ARG A 377 -14.62 -0.45 -1.26
N HIS A 378 -14.97 -0.86 -2.46
CA HIS A 378 -15.99 -1.85 -2.77
C HIS A 378 -15.42 -2.87 -3.76
N ALA A 379 -15.54 -4.15 -3.42
CA ALA A 379 -15.08 -5.25 -4.26
C ALA A 379 -16.13 -5.60 -5.32
N THR A 380 -15.71 -5.69 -6.57
CA THR A 380 -16.53 -6.15 -7.70
C THR A 380 -15.91 -7.41 -8.28
N LEU A 381 -16.73 -8.45 -8.44
CA LEU A 381 -16.29 -9.75 -8.95
C LEU A 381 -16.53 -9.83 -10.45
N PHE A 382 -15.50 -10.23 -11.19
CA PHE A 382 -15.57 -10.48 -12.63
C PHE A 382 -15.23 -11.95 -12.89
N LYS A 383 -15.98 -12.61 -13.77
CA LYS A 383 -15.60 -13.92 -14.30
C LYS A 383 -14.79 -13.67 -15.57
N ASN A 384 -13.52 -14.09 -15.57
CA ASN A 384 -12.73 -14.09 -16.80
C ASN A 384 -13.11 -15.28 -17.69
N GLN A 385 -12.69 -15.22 -18.96
CA GLN A 385 -12.96 -16.27 -19.97
C GLN A 385 -12.49 -17.66 -19.52
N ASN A 386 -11.52 -17.73 -18.60
CA ASN A 386 -10.99 -18.97 -18.01
C ASN A 386 -11.71 -19.40 -16.71
N THR A 387 -12.91 -18.89 -16.41
CA THR A 387 -13.72 -19.16 -15.20
C THR A 387 -13.10 -18.76 -13.84
N GLN A 388 -11.90 -18.20 -13.83
CA GLN A 388 -11.30 -17.63 -12.61
C GLN A 388 -12.03 -16.33 -12.21
N ILE A 389 -12.29 -16.21 -10.90
CA ILE A 389 -12.90 -15.02 -10.30
C ILE A 389 -11.80 -13.98 -10.09
N GLU A 390 -11.90 -12.86 -10.79
CA GLU A 390 -11.03 -11.71 -10.60
C GLU A 390 -11.74 -10.67 -9.71
N VAL A 391 -11.07 -10.23 -8.64
CA VAL A 391 -11.58 -9.17 -7.75
C VAL A 391 -11.01 -7.84 -8.18
N LYS A 392 -11.86 -6.90 -8.59
CA LYS A 392 -11.46 -5.50 -8.82
C LYS A 392 -12.09 -4.60 -7.79
N TYR A 393 -11.30 -3.70 -7.25
CA TYR A 393 -11.77 -2.73 -6.27
C TYR A 393 -12.01 -1.37 -6.91
N LYS A 394 -13.09 -0.71 -6.48
CA LYS A 394 -13.39 0.69 -6.76
C LYS A 394 -13.62 1.43 -5.46
N TRP A 395 -13.37 2.72 -5.43
CA TRP A 395 -13.75 3.53 -4.28
C TRP A 395 -15.18 4.01 -4.43
N ASP A 396 -15.95 3.88 -3.35
CA ASP A 396 -17.26 4.50 -3.20
C ASP A 396 -17.19 5.46 -2.02
N LEU A 397 -16.73 6.68 -2.29
CA LEU A 397 -16.76 7.78 -1.33
C LEU A 397 -17.99 8.66 -1.55
N ASP A 398 -19.04 8.17 -2.21
CA ASP A 398 -20.33 8.88 -2.27
C ASP A 398 -21.25 8.37 -1.17
N THR A 399 -21.28 7.05 -0.99
CA THR A 399 -22.05 6.37 0.04
C THR A 399 -21.31 6.39 1.38
N PRO A 400 -21.86 7.06 2.42
CA PRO A 400 -21.26 7.05 3.75
C PRO A 400 -21.04 5.64 4.28
N LEU A 401 -19.99 5.45 5.07
CA LEU A 401 -19.71 4.15 5.69
C LEU A 401 -20.88 3.66 6.55
N THR A 402 -21.65 4.58 7.14
CA THR A 402 -22.81 4.32 8.00
C THR A 402 -24.02 3.76 7.26
N SER A 403 -24.18 4.04 5.95
CA SER A 403 -25.31 3.56 5.15
C SER A 403 -25.04 2.25 4.41
N ARG A 404 -23.80 1.75 4.44
CA ARG A 404 -23.46 0.46 3.82
C ARG A 404 -24.17 -0.71 4.51
N ILE A 405 -24.55 -1.73 3.76
CA ILE A 405 -25.17 -2.93 4.34
C ILE A 405 -24.07 -3.77 5.02
N PRO A 406 -24.19 -4.08 6.33
CA PRO A 406 -23.23 -4.95 7.01
C PRO A 406 -23.49 -6.43 6.70
N TYR A 407 -22.45 -7.24 6.82
CA TYR A 407 -22.57 -8.70 6.85
C TYR A 407 -23.09 -9.15 8.21
N SER A 408 -24.11 -10.01 8.23
CA SER A 408 -24.58 -10.68 9.44
C SER A 408 -23.75 -11.95 9.67
N VAL A 409 -23.13 -12.05 10.85
CA VAL A 409 -22.26 -13.17 11.21
C VAL A 409 -22.74 -13.75 12.55
N PRO A 410 -23.22 -15.01 12.59
CA PRO A 410 -23.63 -15.64 13.83
C PRO A 410 -22.44 -15.85 14.78
N TRP A 411 -22.65 -15.72 16.08
CA TRP A 411 -21.57 -15.84 17.08
C TRP A 411 -20.82 -17.17 17.03
N ASN A 412 -21.47 -18.26 16.67
CA ASN A 412 -20.85 -19.59 16.60
C ASN A 412 -19.99 -19.81 15.35
N HIS A 413 -19.98 -18.90 14.38
CA HIS A 413 -19.14 -19.01 13.17
C HIS A 413 -17.72 -18.46 13.39
N VAL A 414 -17.53 -17.64 14.43
CA VAL A 414 -16.27 -16.94 14.67
C VAL A 414 -15.88 -17.01 16.13
N ARG A 415 -14.59 -17.18 16.36
CA ARG A 415 -13.95 -17.00 17.67
C ARG A 415 -13.51 -15.55 17.83
N ILE A 416 -13.28 -15.13 19.06
CA ILE A 416 -12.88 -13.76 19.40
C ILE A 416 -11.60 -13.81 20.20
N LYS A 417 -10.58 -13.05 19.79
CA LYS A 417 -9.37 -12.82 20.58
C LYS A 417 -9.16 -11.33 20.79
N PHE A 418 -8.78 -10.97 22.01
CA PHE A 418 -8.32 -9.62 22.36
C PHE A 418 -6.79 -9.63 22.46
N PHE A 419 -6.14 -8.68 21.80
CA PHE A 419 -4.69 -8.48 21.92
C PHE A 419 -4.36 -7.61 23.12
N SER A 420 -3.38 -8.06 23.90
CA SER A 420 -2.74 -7.32 25.00
C SER A 420 -3.68 -6.80 26.10
N GLU A 421 -4.95 -7.22 26.11
CA GLU A 421 -5.96 -6.80 27.07
C GLU A 421 -6.75 -8.01 27.57
N ASP A 422 -6.74 -8.23 28.88
CA ASP A 422 -7.65 -9.16 29.54
C ASP A 422 -9.01 -8.51 29.73
N ILE A 423 -9.96 -8.91 28.88
CA ILE A 423 -11.33 -8.40 28.91
C ILE A 423 -12.22 -9.47 29.54
N SER A 424 -12.88 -9.11 30.63
CA SER A 424 -13.87 -10.00 31.24
C SER A 424 -15.01 -10.30 30.27
N PHE A 425 -15.56 -11.51 30.35
CA PHE A 425 -16.63 -11.96 29.45
C PHE A 425 -17.82 -10.98 29.40
N SER A 426 -18.20 -10.40 30.55
CA SER A 426 -19.29 -9.42 30.65
C SER A 426 -19.02 -8.10 29.92
N GLN A 427 -17.76 -7.78 29.62
CA GLN A 427 -17.35 -6.57 28.90
C GLN A 427 -16.99 -6.84 27.43
N ALA A 428 -16.92 -8.10 27.00
CA ALA A 428 -16.45 -8.47 25.67
C ALA A 428 -17.25 -7.78 24.55
N LEU A 429 -18.58 -7.81 24.63
CA LEU A 429 -19.43 -7.17 23.61
C LEU A 429 -19.25 -5.64 23.57
N TYR A 430 -19.09 -5.00 24.73
CA TYR A 430 -18.83 -3.56 24.80
C TYR A 430 -17.47 -3.19 24.23
N ALA A 431 -16.46 -4.03 24.44
CA ALA A 431 -15.12 -3.83 23.90
C ALA A 431 -15.05 -4.05 22.38
N LEU A 432 -15.94 -4.85 21.81
CA LEU A 432 -15.99 -5.14 20.37
C LEU A 432 -16.80 -4.11 19.58
N ASN A 433 -17.94 -3.68 20.11
CA ASN A 433 -18.87 -2.83 19.37
C ASN A 433 -18.18 -1.53 18.92
N GLY A 434 -18.35 -1.11 17.67
CA GLY A 434 -17.75 0.12 17.12
C GLY A 434 -16.25 0.07 16.84
N THR A 435 -15.58 -1.08 16.99
CA THR A 435 -14.11 -1.19 16.83
C THR A 435 -13.68 -1.74 15.47
N VAL A 436 -12.44 -1.40 15.09
CA VAL A 436 -11.73 -2.05 13.99
C VAL A 436 -11.18 -3.39 14.47
N VAL A 437 -11.38 -4.43 13.67
CA VAL A 437 -10.94 -5.79 13.97
C VAL A 437 -10.20 -6.41 12.79
N GLY A 438 -9.20 -7.25 13.09
CA GLY A 438 -8.61 -8.17 12.12
C GLY A 438 -9.56 -9.35 11.88
N LEU A 439 -9.74 -9.70 10.61
CA LEU A 439 -10.54 -10.84 10.16
C LEU A 439 -9.58 -11.95 9.71
N LEU A 440 -9.50 -13.02 10.50
CA LEU A 440 -8.49 -14.06 10.36
C LEU A 440 -9.10 -15.42 10.03
N VAL A 441 -8.31 -16.23 9.33
CA VAL A 441 -8.46 -17.68 9.28
C VAL A 441 -7.44 -18.26 10.25
N ASP A 442 -7.88 -19.06 11.20
CA ASP A 442 -7.02 -19.77 12.14
C ASP A 442 -7.43 -21.25 12.24
N GLN A 443 -6.44 -22.14 12.17
CA GLN A 443 -6.64 -23.60 12.25
C GLN A 443 -6.36 -24.15 13.65
N THR A 444 -5.88 -23.31 14.57
CA THR A 444 -5.54 -23.73 15.93
C THR A 444 -6.80 -24.14 16.69
N LYS A 445 -6.77 -25.29 17.37
CA LYS A 445 -7.84 -25.70 18.27
C LYS A 445 -7.58 -25.14 19.66
N TYR A 446 -8.28 -24.08 20.03
CA TYR A 446 -8.22 -23.53 21.37
C TYR A 446 -9.16 -24.30 22.30
N GLN A 447 -8.72 -24.52 23.54
CA GLN A 447 -9.65 -24.72 24.64
C GLN A 447 -10.30 -23.36 24.89
N THR A 448 -11.44 -23.11 24.24
CA THR A 448 -12.27 -21.94 24.56
C THR A 448 -12.65 -22.04 26.02
N THR A 449 -12.63 -20.92 26.75
CA THR A 449 -13.16 -20.86 28.11
C THR A 449 -14.65 -21.21 28.02
N LEU A 450 -14.97 -22.48 28.24
CA LEU A 450 -16.31 -22.92 28.54
C LEU A 450 -16.61 -22.29 29.89
N THR A 451 -17.59 -21.38 29.96
CA THR A 451 -18.30 -21.16 31.21
C THR A 451 -18.78 -22.53 31.67
N GLU A 452 -18.28 -23.01 32.82
CA GLU A 452 -18.48 -24.36 33.39
C GLU A 452 -19.93 -24.72 33.74
N GLN A 453 -20.91 -24.10 33.08
CA GLN A 453 -22.32 -24.40 33.18
C GLN A 453 -22.94 -24.24 31.80
N CYS A 454 -23.19 -25.34 31.07
CA CYS A 454 -24.42 -25.55 30.29
C CYS A 454 -24.41 -26.87 29.50
N THR A 455 -25.44 -27.67 29.74
CA THR A 455 -25.83 -28.92 29.09
C THR A 455 -26.89 -28.69 28.00
N SER A 456 -26.80 -27.60 27.22
CA SER A 456 -27.80 -27.26 26.20
C SER A 456 -27.16 -26.68 24.93
N ASN A 457 -27.78 -26.94 23.77
CA ASN A 457 -27.38 -26.54 22.40
C ASN A 457 -27.38 -25.01 22.15
N GLU A 458 -27.07 -24.18 23.13
CA GLU A 458 -27.04 -22.74 22.98
C GLU A 458 -25.77 -22.26 22.26
N THR A 459 -25.95 -21.42 21.25
CA THR A 459 -24.87 -20.71 20.56
C THR A 459 -24.28 -19.65 21.50
N TYR A 460 -23.02 -19.81 21.93
CA TYR A 460 -22.35 -18.85 22.83
C TYR A 460 -21.20 -18.13 22.12
N LEU A 461 -20.78 -17.00 22.71
CA LEU A 461 -19.56 -16.30 22.34
C LEU A 461 -18.35 -17.20 22.63
N GLN A 462 -17.52 -17.44 21.62
CA GLN A 462 -16.30 -18.22 21.76
C GLN A 462 -15.10 -17.29 21.93
N ILE A 463 -14.68 -17.07 23.18
CA ILE A 463 -13.50 -16.24 23.47
C ILE A 463 -12.26 -17.13 23.56
N VAL A 464 -11.25 -16.80 22.78
CA VAL A 464 -9.92 -17.39 22.86
C VAL A 464 -9.21 -16.77 24.05
N PRO A 465 -8.68 -17.56 24.99
CA PRO A 465 -7.95 -17.03 26.13
C PRO A 465 -6.79 -16.12 25.70
N THR A 466 -6.56 -15.04 26.43
CA THR A 466 -5.52 -14.04 26.10
C THR A 466 -4.14 -14.69 26.02
N GLN A 467 -3.83 -15.58 26.96
CA GLN A 467 -2.59 -16.35 27.05
C GLN A 467 -2.38 -17.36 25.91
N SER A 468 -3.43 -17.74 25.18
CA SER A 468 -3.30 -18.65 24.05
C SER A 468 -2.63 -17.94 22.88
N LEU A 469 -1.41 -18.33 22.54
CA LEU A 469 -0.64 -17.71 21.46
C LEU A 469 -1.29 -17.97 20.09
N LEU A 470 -1.24 -16.97 19.21
CA LEU A 470 -1.53 -17.14 17.80
C LEU A 470 -0.23 -17.53 17.09
N HIS A 471 -0.10 -18.78 16.66
CA HIS A 471 1.08 -19.21 15.90
C HIS A 471 0.93 -18.80 14.42
N PRO A 472 1.85 -18.00 13.84
CA PRO A 472 1.75 -17.50 12.46
C PRO A 472 1.61 -18.58 11.37
N HIS A 473 2.13 -19.78 11.63
CA HIS A 473 1.95 -20.93 10.73
C HIS A 473 0.47 -21.34 10.57
N ASN A 474 -0.31 -21.25 11.66
CA ASN A 474 -1.69 -21.77 11.71
C ASN A 474 -2.75 -20.73 11.39
N HIS A 475 -2.37 -19.45 11.23
CA HIS A 475 -3.31 -18.38 10.95
C HIS A 475 -2.81 -17.42 9.89
N HIS A 476 -3.72 -16.63 9.34
CA HIS A 476 -3.38 -15.45 8.54
C HIS A 476 -4.54 -14.46 8.55
N CYS A 477 -4.22 -13.20 8.30
CA CYS A 477 -5.20 -12.13 8.16
C CYS A 477 -5.69 -12.03 6.71
N ILE A 478 -7.00 -11.95 6.55
CA ILE A 478 -7.66 -11.70 5.26
C ILE A 478 -7.81 -10.19 5.03
N GLY A 479 -7.98 -9.43 6.10
CA GLY A 479 -8.11 -7.98 6.09
C GLY A 479 -8.82 -7.48 7.35
N LEU A 480 -9.34 -6.25 7.29
CA LEU A 480 -9.97 -5.61 8.43
C LEU A 480 -11.49 -5.48 8.24
N GLY A 481 -12.18 -5.43 9.37
CA GLY A 481 -13.61 -5.16 9.47
C GLY A 481 -13.91 -4.15 10.58
N ILE A 482 -15.13 -3.62 10.57
CA ILE A 482 -15.69 -2.83 11.67
C ILE A 482 -16.88 -3.58 12.20
N ILE A 483 -16.89 -3.89 13.50
CA ILE A 483 -18.08 -4.39 14.18
C ILE A 483 -19.01 -3.21 14.38
N ARG A 484 -19.94 -2.98 13.45
CA ARG A 484 -20.83 -1.81 13.50
C ARG A 484 -21.83 -1.93 14.65
N SER A 485 -22.42 -3.10 14.78
CA SER A 485 -23.42 -3.39 15.81
C SER A 485 -23.38 -4.87 16.19
N ILE A 486 -23.88 -5.17 17.38
CA ILE A 486 -23.99 -6.52 17.93
C ILE A 486 -25.43 -6.70 18.40
N ASP A 487 -26.08 -7.77 17.97
CA ASP A 487 -27.40 -8.16 18.46
C ASP A 487 -27.26 -9.37 19.38
N PRO A 488 -27.33 -9.18 20.72
CA PRO A 488 -27.23 -10.27 21.67
C PRO A 488 -28.49 -11.16 21.72
N ARG A 489 -29.65 -10.68 21.25
CA ARG A 489 -30.89 -11.47 21.21
C ARG A 489 -30.84 -12.47 20.06
N GLN A 490 -30.39 -12.03 18.89
CA GLN A 490 -30.21 -12.88 17.71
C GLN A 490 -28.84 -13.57 17.66
N LYS A 491 -27.92 -13.21 18.57
CA LYS A 491 -26.55 -13.72 18.65
C LYS A 491 -25.80 -13.51 17.32
N GLN A 492 -25.88 -12.28 16.81
CA GLN A 492 -25.27 -11.86 15.54
C GLN A 492 -24.30 -10.70 15.73
N PHE A 493 -23.23 -10.71 14.93
CA PHE A 493 -22.40 -9.54 14.65
C PHE A 493 -22.81 -8.93 13.31
N TYR A 494 -22.84 -7.61 13.24
CA TYR A 494 -23.02 -6.88 11.98
C TYR A 494 -21.71 -6.19 11.62
N ILE A 495 -21.00 -6.75 10.63
CA ILE A 495 -19.63 -6.36 10.29
C ILE A 495 -19.60 -5.65 8.95
N VAL A 496 -18.94 -4.49 8.88
CA VAL A 496 -18.67 -3.77 7.64
C VAL A 496 -17.23 -4.04 7.22
N SER A 497 -17.02 -4.54 6.01
CA SER A 497 -15.68 -4.76 5.45
C SER A 497 -15.71 -4.53 3.93
N PRO A 498 -14.64 -3.99 3.32
CA PRO A 498 -14.53 -3.87 1.86
C PRO A 498 -14.27 -5.22 1.17
N LEU A 499 -14.00 -6.28 1.93
CA LEU A 499 -13.67 -7.60 1.42
C LEU A 499 -14.87 -8.28 0.74
N PRO A 500 -14.65 -9.05 -0.34
CA PRO A 500 -15.70 -9.81 -1.00
C PRO A 500 -16.16 -11.01 -0.15
N LEU A 501 -17.41 -11.43 -0.33
CA LEU A 501 -18.03 -12.50 0.46
C LEU A 501 -17.24 -13.82 0.45
N HIS A 502 -16.65 -14.21 -0.69
CA HIS A 502 -15.89 -15.46 -0.79
C HIS A 502 -14.58 -15.45 0.04
N HIS A 503 -14.01 -14.28 0.33
CA HIS A 503 -12.92 -14.15 1.29
C HIS A 503 -13.45 -14.22 2.73
N LEU A 504 -14.56 -13.50 3.01
CA LEU A 504 -15.16 -13.46 4.33
C LEU A 504 -15.70 -14.81 4.80
N ASN A 505 -16.18 -15.66 3.89
CA ASN A 505 -16.66 -17.01 4.20
C ASN A 505 -15.58 -17.92 4.81
N LYS A 506 -14.29 -17.58 4.67
CA LYS A 506 -13.19 -18.33 5.27
C LYS A 506 -12.89 -17.91 6.71
N VAL A 507 -13.32 -16.71 7.11
CA VAL A 507 -12.99 -16.10 8.40
C VAL A 507 -13.64 -16.87 9.54
N ASN A 508 -12.84 -17.27 10.52
CA ASN A 508 -13.30 -18.01 11.70
C ASN A 508 -12.74 -17.45 13.02
N LEU A 509 -11.97 -16.36 12.96
CA LEU A 509 -11.42 -15.66 14.11
C LEU A 509 -11.47 -14.14 13.87
N ILE A 510 -12.03 -13.43 14.84
CA ILE A 510 -12.01 -11.97 14.93
C ILE A 510 -11.00 -11.58 16.00
N VAL A 511 -10.06 -10.72 15.63
CA VAL A 511 -9.06 -10.20 16.56
C VAL A 511 -9.28 -8.70 16.76
N ARG A 512 -9.49 -8.29 18.01
CA ARG A 512 -9.55 -6.87 18.38
C ARG A 512 -8.25 -6.47 19.07
N SER A 513 -7.69 -5.35 18.64
CA SER A 513 -6.55 -4.70 19.30
C SER A 513 -6.90 -3.26 19.65
N ALA A 514 -6.27 -2.74 20.71
CA ALA A 514 -6.41 -1.34 21.11
C ALA A 514 -5.44 -0.38 20.37
N GLY A 515 -4.57 -0.91 19.51
CA GLY A 515 -3.60 -0.12 18.76
C GLY A 515 -4.14 0.54 17.49
N LEU A 516 -5.39 0.26 17.09
CA LEU A 516 -6.02 0.81 15.89
C LEU A 516 -7.41 1.37 16.19
N ASP A 517 -7.58 2.66 15.92
CA ASP A 517 -8.86 3.35 16.07
C ASP A 517 -9.54 3.58 14.73
N LEU A 518 -10.88 3.57 14.77
CA LEU A 518 -11.69 4.06 13.66
C LEU A 518 -11.65 5.61 13.67
N PRO A 519 -11.19 6.25 12.57
CA PRO A 519 -11.21 7.70 12.45
C PRO A 519 -12.61 8.28 12.67
N VAL A 520 -12.71 9.35 13.48
CA VAL A 520 -13.98 10.02 13.81
C VAL A 520 -14.74 10.41 12.55
N CYS A 521 -14.04 10.87 11.52
CA CYS A 521 -14.64 11.29 10.25
C CYS A 521 -15.41 10.15 9.55
N LEU A 522 -15.09 8.88 9.78
CA LEU A 522 -15.85 7.74 9.26
C LEU A 522 -17.09 7.42 10.11
N ILE A 523 -17.04 7.73 11.41
CA ILE A 523 -18.16 7.55 12.35
C ILE A 523 -19.23 8.62 12.11
N THR A 524 -18.80 9.86 11.87
CA THR A 524 -19.71 11.00 11.67
C THR A 524 -20.16 11.20 10.22
N ASP A 525 -19.66 10.38 9.29
CA ASP A 525 -19.99 10.50 7.87
C ASP A 525 -21.48 10.25 7.61
N GLY A 526 -22.14 11.20 6.93
CA GLY A 526 -23.58 11.24 6.71
C GLY A 526 -24.39 11.87 7.85
N TYR A 527 -23.75 12.22 8.97
CA TYR A 527 -24.37 12.81 10.15
C TYR A 527 -23.67 14.09 10.62
N GLN A 528 -22.85 14.71 9.77
CA GLN A 528 -22.05 15.89 10.12
C GLN A 528 -22.90 17.05 10.67
N ASN A 529 -24.13 17.19 10.17
CA ASN A 529 -25.07 18.25 10.57
C ASN A 529 -26.11 17.78 11.61
N SER A 530 -25.98 16.55 12.13
CA SER A 530 -26.92 16.01 13.10
C SER A 530 -26.71 16.63 14.48
N ARG A 531 -27.79 17.15 15.09
CA ARG A 531 -27.79 17.61 16.49
C ARG A 531 -27.98 16.46 17.50
N LYS A 532 -28.16 15.22 17.03
CA LYS A 532 -28.33 14.04 17.90
C LYS A 532 -26.96 13.54 18.38
N HIS A 533 -26.91 13.05 19.61
CA HIS A 533 -25.71 12.38 20.12
C HIS A 533 -25.43 11.11 19.31
N LEU A 534 -24.31 11.10 18.59
CA LEU A 534 -23.80 9.91 17.92
C LEU A 534 -23.09 9.03 18.95
N PRO A 535 -23.34 7.70 18.97
CA PRO A 535 -22.63 6.78 19.85
C PRO A 535 -21.11 6.94 19.71
N TYR A 536 -20.41 6.79 20.83
CA TYR A 536 -18.94 6.86 20.87
C TYR A 536 -18.32 8.20 20.46
N THR A 537 -19.11 9.27 20.38
CA THR A 537 -18.61 10.63 20.12
C THR A 537 -18.71 11.51 21.38
N THR A 538 -17.74 12.39 21.58
CA THR A 538 -17.83 13.52 22.51
C THR A 538 -17.71 14.81 21.74
N TYR A 539 -18.61 15.73 22.02
CA TYR A 539 -18.56 17.11 21.55
C TYR A 539 -17.82 17.93 22.62
N ILE A 540 -16.66 18.45 22.27
CA ILE A 540 -15.85 19.32 23.15
C ILE A 540 -15.96 20.74 22.58
N PRO A 541 -16.26 21.77 23.39
CA PRO A 541 -16.16 23.16 22.95
C PRO A 541 -14.74 23.44 22.46
N ALA A 542 -14.58 23.87 21.22
CA ALA A 542 -13.31 24.34 20.67
C ALA A 542 -13.23 25.86 20.84
N GLU A 543 -12.01 26.43 20.84
CA GLU A 543 -11.83 27.88 20.93
C GLU A 543 -12.47 28.58 19.71
N GLY A 544 -13.37 29.52 19.97
CA GLY A 544 -14.16 30.24 18.97
C GLY A 544 -15.68 30.05 19.19
N VAL A 545 -16.45 31.13 18.98
CA VAL A 545 -17.91 31.11 19.19
C VAL A 545 -18.55 30.08 18.25
N GLY A 546 -19.14 29.01 18.82
CA GLY A 546 -19.83 27.95 18.09
C GLY A 546 -18.94 26.80 17.58
N ALA A 547 -17.64 26.80 17.85
CA ALA A 547 -16.75 25.72 17.42
C ALA A 547 -16.88 24.49 18.34
N VAL A 548 -17.12 23.31 17.77
CA VAL A 548 -17.25 22.04 18.51
C VAL A 548 -16.33 20.99 17.88
N ALA A 549 -15.38 20.48 18.66
CA ALA A 549 -14.50 19.39 18.27
C ALA A 549 -15.13 18.03 18.64
N ILE A 550 -15.21 17.10 17.68
CA ILE A 550 -15.73 15.75 17.91
C ILE A 550 -14.56 14.79 18.14
N ARG A 551 -14.58 14.04 19.25
CA ARG A 551 -13.59 12.98 19.55
C ARG A 551 -14.25 11.62 19.70
N ASN A 552 -13.50 10.57 19.36
CA ASN A 552 -13.90 9.18 19.61
C ASN A 552 -13.71 8.83 21.10
N ARG A 553 -14.72 8.26 21.76
CA ARG A 553 -14.72 7.85 23.18
C ARG A 553 -14.17 6.46 23.46
N HIS A 554 -13.91 5.63 22.45
CA HIS A 554 -13.43 4.25 22.67
C HIS A 554 -12.16 4.20 23.56
N LEU A 555 -11.39 5.30 23.64
CA LEU A 555 -10.11 5.39 24.35
C LEU A 555 -10.06 6.21 25.66
N GLN A 556 -11.15 6.82 26.13
CA GLN A 556 -11.08 7.60 27.39
C GLN A 556 -10.78 6.74 28.64
N ARG A 557 -10.80 5.40 28.55
CA ARG A 557 -10.40 4.52 29.66
C ARG A 557 -8.88 4.45 29.89
N ARG A 558 -8.02 4.83 28.93
CA ARG A 558 -6.56 4.88 29.16
C ARG A 558 -6.12 6.00 30.12
N GLY A 559 -6.88 7.10 30.20
CA GLY A 559 -6.53 8.23 31.06
C GLY A 559 -6.79 8.01 32.55
N LEU A 560 -7.76 7.15 32.90
CA LEU A 560 -8.13 6.88 34.29
C LEU A 560 -7.15 5.92 34.99
N VAL A 561 -6.55 4.99 34.25
CA VAL A 561 -5.57 4.04 34.80
C VAL A 561 -4.24 4.73 35.15
N ASN A 562 -3.79 5.68 34.32
CA ASN A 562 -2.57 6.46 34.59
C ASN A 562 -2.78 7.58 35.64
N ALA A 563 -4.02 8.03 35.85
CA ALA A 563 -4.32 9.02 36.89
C ALA A 563 -4.28 8.39 38.30
N GLN A 564 -4.72 7.14 38.46
CA GLN A 564 -4.65 6.43 39.74
C GLN A 564 -3.22 6.04 40.15
N GLN A 565 -2.29 5.93 39.21
CA GLN A 565 -0.86 5.72 39.50
C GLN A 565 -0.08 7.02 39.81
N ARG A 566 -0.68 8.20 39.60
CA ARG A 566 -0.05 9.50 39.91
C ARG A 566 -0.65 10.20 41.13
N SER A 567 -1.74 9.67 41.69
CA SER A 567 -2.33 10.15 42.95
C SER A 567 -1.92 9.31 44.17
N GLY A 568 -0.96 8.40 44.00
CA GLY A 568 -0.41 7.53 45.03
C GLY A 568 1.13 7.56 45.01
N SER A 569 1.70 8.75 45.15
CA SER A 569 3.11 8.97 45.50
C SER A 569 3.24 10.26 46.28
#